data_AF-A0A950YRW7-F1
#
_entry.id   AF-A0A950YRW7-F1
#
_cell.length_a   1.000
_cell.length_b   1.000
_cell.length_c   1.000
_cell.angle_alpha   90.00
_cell.angle_beta   90.00
_cell.angle_gamma   90.00
#
_symmetry.space_group_name_H-M   'P 1'
#
loop_
_entity.id
_entity.type
_entity.pdbx_description
1 polymer ?
#
loop_
_entity_poly.entity_id
_entity_poly.type
_entity_poly.pdbx_seq_one_letter_code
_entity_poly.pdbx_strand_id
1 'polypeptide(L)'
;MTKAELHKLVDELPDTAVEGAAVLLRGIIRGLLDPDQAWFWTPEWQAGEREADAQIAEGSGVVFHSTDEFIAHLESVPPAESD
;
A
#
# COMPACT_ATOMS: atom_id res chain seq x y z
N MET A 1 16.77 -12.44 -1.41
CA MET A 1 16.15 -12.85 -0.15
C MET A 1 16.01 -14.37 -0.12
N THR A 2 16.72 -15.03 0.78
CA THR A 2 16.61 -16.45 1.12
C THR A 2 16.04 -16.61 2.53
N LYS A 3 15.63 -17.82 2.93
CA LYS A 3 15.19 -18.08 4.32
C LYS A 3 16.29 -17.78 5.35
N ALA A 4 17.55 -18.04 5.00
CA ALA A 4 18.68 -17.73 5.88
C ALA A 4 18.90 -16.22 6.03
N GLU A 5 18.73 -15.46 4.94
CA GLU A 5 18.76 -13.98 4.99
C GLU A 5 17.60 -13.42 5.82
N LEU A 6 16.39 -13.99 5.69
CA LEU A 6 15.24 -13.61 6.49
C LEU A 6 15.46 -13.87 7.99
N HIS A 7 16.01 -15.03 8.37
CA HIS A 7 16.32 -15.31 9.78
C HIS A 7 17.28 -14.28 10.38
N LYS A 8 18.31 -13.87 9.64
CA LYS A 8 19.24 -12.81 10.11
C LYS A 8 18.52 -11.48 10.33
N LEU A 9 17.61 -11.09 9.43
CA LEU A 9 16.81 -9.88 9.61
C LEU A 9 15.93 -9.97 10.86
N VAL A 10 15.34 -11.13 11.14
CA VAL A 10 14.56 -11.36 12.36
C VAL A 10 15.43 -11.23 13.61
N ASP A 11 16.65 -11.76 13.59
CA ASP A 11 17.59 -11.67 14.71
C ASP A 11 18.06 -10.22 14.96
N GLU A 12 18.07 -9.37 13.93
CA GLU A 12 18.46 -7.96 14.01
C GLU A 12 17.32 -7.01 14.43
N LEU A 13 16.07 -7.50 14.52
CA LEU A 13 14.93 -6.67 14.94
C LEU A 13 15.09 -6.21 16.39
N PRO A 14 14.75 -4.95 16.71
CA PRO A 14 14.60 -4.57 18.11
C PRO A 14 13.43 -5.34 18.74
N ASP A 15 13.54 -5.69 20.03
CA ASP A 15 12.51 -6.42 20.77
C ASP A 15 11.11 -5.78 20.64
N THR A 16 11.06 -4.45 20.53
CA THR A 16 9.83 -3.67 20.35
C THR A 16 9.13 -3.91 19.01
N ALA A 17 9.83 -4.41 18.00
CA ALA A 17 9.30 -4.66 16.66
C ALA A 17 8.94 -6.14 16.42
N VAL A 18 9.34 -7.06 17.30
CA VAL A 18 9.16 -8.51 17.11
C VAL A 18 7.68 -8.89 16.94
N GLU A 19 6.78 -8.32 17.76
CA GLU A 19 5.35 -8.61 17.65
C GLU A 19 4.77 -8.15 16.29
N GLY A 20 5.15 -6.95 15.84
CA GLY A 20 4.74 -6.41 14.55
C GLY A 20 5.21 -7.27 13.38
N ALA A 21 6.48 -7.69 13.39
CA ALA A 21 7.01 -8.59 12.37
C ALA A 21 6.29 -9.96 12.38
N ALA A 22 5.96 -10.48 13.56
CA ALA A 22 5.24 -11.75 13.68
C ALA A 22 3.81 -11.67 13.11
N VAL A 23 3.12 -10.52 13.24
CA VAL A 23 1.81 -10.29 12.59
C VAL A 23 1.95 -10.38 11.07
N LEU A 24 2.94 -9.72 10.47
CA LEU A 24 3.17 -9.76 9.02
C LEU A 24 3.48 -11.17 8.53
N LEU A 25 4.43 -11.86 9.18
CA LEU A 25 4.83 -13.23 8.81
C LEU A 25 3.66 -14.21 8.93
N ARG A 26 2.87 -14.14 10.02
CA ARG A 26 1.67 -14.97 10.19
C ARG A 26 0.61 -14.65 9.14
N GLY A 27 0.45 -13.38 8.78
CA GLY A 27 -0.46 -12.94 7.73
C GLY A 27 -0.12 -13.58 6.38
N ILE A 28 1.14 -13.52 5.98
CA ILE A 28 1.64 -14.14 4.73
C ILE A 28 1.45 -15.66 4.78
N ILE A 29 1.85 -16.33 5.88
CA ILE A 29 1.73 -17.79 6.04
C ILE A 29 0.27 -18.25 5.93
N ARG A 30 -0.67 -17.44 6.42
CA ARG A 30 -2.11 -17.73 6.37
C ARG A 30 -2.79 -17.26 5.08
N GLY A 31 -2.07 -16.63 4.16
CA GLY A 31 -2.62 -16.07 2.93
C GLY A 31 -3.51 -14.84 3.14
N LEU A 32 -3.39 -14.15 4.28
CA LEU A 32 -4.10 -12.90 4.56
C LEU A 32 -3.40 -11.68 3.94
N LEU A 33 -2.10 -11.79 3.70
CA LEU A 33 -1.28 -10.79 3.03
C LEU A 33 -0.70 -11.43 1.78
N ASP A 34 -0.88 -10.75 0.65
CA ASP A 34 -0.28 -11.16 -0.62
C ASP A 34 1.19 -10.72 -0.65
N PRO A 35 2.16 -11.66 -0.66
CA PRO A 35 3.58 -11.30 -0.71
C PRO A 35 3.97 -10.55 -1.99
N ASP A 36 3.19 -10.67 -3.07
CA ASP A 36 3.45 -9.96 -4.33
C ASP A 36 3.10 -8.47 -4.22
N GLN A 37 2.44 -8.05 -3.14
CA GLN A 37 2.15 -6.64 -2.82
C GLN A 37 3.23 -5.96 -1.98
N ALA A 38 4.44 -6.53 -1.89
CA ALA A 38 5.56 -5.89 -1.20
C ALA A 38 5.90 -4.49 -1.73
N TRP A 39 5.58 -4.21 -3.01
CA TRP A 39 5.74 -2.90 -3.64
C TRP A 39 4.99 -1.77 -2.90
N PHE A 40 3.92 -2.08 -2.16
CA PHE A 40 3.15 -1.09 -1.40
C PHE A 40 4.00 -0.43 -0.31
N TRP A 41 4.99 -1.16 0.21
CA TRP A 41 5.86 -0.68 1.27
C TRP A 41 7.15 -0.02 0.77
N THR A 42 7.32 0.17 -0.54
CA THR A 42 8.51 0.88 -1.03
C THR A 42 8.43 2.36 -0.64
N PRO A 43 9.57 3.04 -0.42
CA PRO A 43 9.59 4.45 -0.06
C PRO A 43 8.83 5.34 -1.05
N GLU A 44 8.90 5.00 -2.35
CA GLU A 44 8.24 5.73 -3.42
C GLU A 44 6.72 5.62 -3.32
N TRP A 45 6.21 4.40 -3.09
CA TRP A 45 4.77 4.22 -2.91
C TRP A 45 4.33 4.92 -1.63
N GLN A 46 4.97 4.66 -0.50
CA GLN A 46 4.62 5.32 0.78
C GLN A 46 4.69 6.86 0.73
N ALA A 47 5.43 7.45 -0.21
CA ALA A 47 5.36 8.89 -0.47
C ALA A 47 4.03 9.29 -1.16
N GLY A 48 3.62 8.54 -2.19
CA GLY A 48 2.32 8.69 -2.84
C GLY A 48 1.12 8.48 -1.91
N GLU A 49 1.14 7.47 -1.04
CA GLU A 49 0.08 7.29 -0.01
C GLU A 49 -0.05 8.53 0.86
N ARG A 50 1.08 9.07 1.35
CA ARG A 50 1.07 10.28 2.20
C ARG A 50 0.56 11.52 1.46
N GLU A 51 0.86 11.63 0.17
CA GLU A 51 0.32 12.70 -0.67
C GLU A 51 -1.20 12.56 -0.83
N ALA A 52 -1.68 11.35 -1.14
CA ALA A 52 -3.11 11.07 -1.27
C ALA A 52 -3.86 11.32 0.04
N ASP A 53 -3.31 10.89 1.18
CA ASP A 53 -3.86 11.14 2.51
C ASP A 53 -3.98 12.65 2.80
N ALA A 54 -2.96 13.44 2.44
CA ALA A 54 -2.98 14.88 2.59
C ALA A 54 -4.07 15.53 1.72
N GLN A 55 -4.19 15.10 0.46
CA GLN A 55 -5.25 15.56 -0.44
C GLN A 55 -6.65 15.26 0.12
N ILE A 56 -6.87 14.04 0.63
CA ILE A 56 -8.13 13.63 1.25
C ILE A 56 -8.43 14.49 2.49
N ALA A 57 -7.44 14.71 3.35
CA ALA A 57 -7.60 15.51 4.56
C ALA A 57 -7.95 16.98 4.27
N GLU A 58 -7.44 17.51 3.15
CA GLU A 58 -7.75 18.86 2.65
C GLU A 58 -9.11 18.95 1.93
N GLY A 59 -9.79 17.81 1.72
CA GLY A 59 -11.03 17.74 0.94
C GLY A 59 -10.81 17.92 -0.56
N SER A 60 -9.58 17.67 -1.03
CA SER A 60 -9.24 17.67 -2.45
C SER A 60 -9.83 16.45 -3.17
N GLY A 61 -10.18 16.61 -4.44
CA GLY A 61 -10.79 15.57 -5.26
C GLY A 61 -12.31 15.71 -5.40
N VAL A 62 -12.93 14.69 -6.00
CA VAL A 62 -14.38 14.64 -6.23
C VAL A 62 -14.92 13.37 -5.58
N VAL A 63 -15.96 13.53 -4.76
CA VAL A 63 -16.69 12.40 -4.16
C VAL A 63 -17.87 12.05 -5.06
N PHE A 64 -17.93 10.79 -5.47
CA PHE A 64 -19.06 10.23 -6.20
C PHE A 64 -19.91 9.38 -5.26
N HIS A 65 -21.23 9.53 -5.32
CA HIS A 65 -22.15 8.83 -4.45
C HIS A 65 -22.73 7.57 -5.10
N SER A 66 -22.34 7.28 -6.33
CA SER A 66 -22.61 6.01 -7.01
C SER A 66 -21.49 5.63 -7.96
N THR A 67 -21.40 4.33 -8.24
CA THR A 67 -20.51 3.79 -9.27
C THR A 67 -20.80 4.40 -10.64
N ASP A 68 -22.08 4.62 -10.98
CA ASP A 68 -22.49 5.19 -12.26
C ASP A 68 -21.99 6.63 -12.43
N GLU A 69 -22.08 7.46 -11.38
CA GLU A 69 -21.52 8.82 -11.38
C GLU A 69 -20.00 8.82 -11.58
N PHE A 70 -19.29 7.91 -10.92
CA PHE A 70 -17.84 7.77 -11.07
C PHE A 70 -17.44 7.34 -12.48
N ILE A 71 -18.10 6.32 -13.04
CA ILE A 71 -17.83 5.84 -14.40
C ILE A 71 -18.11 6.93 -15.43
N ALA A 72 -19.26 7.61 -15.34
CA ALA A 72 -19.61 8.69 -16.25
C ALA A 72 -18.57 9.82 -16.21
N HIS A 73 -18.01 10.12 -15.03
CA HIS A 73 -16.91 11.07 -14.92
C HIS A 73 -15.65 10.55 -15.62
N LEU A 74 -15.20 9.33 -15.33
CA LEU A 74 -14.01 8.73 -15.97
C LEU A 74 -14.09 8.73 -17.51
N GLU A 75 -15.26 8.40 -18.06
CA GLU A 75 -15.49 8.41 -19.52
C GLU A 75 -15.48 9.83 -20.11
N SER A 76 -15.75 10.85 -19.29
CA SER A 76 -15.72 12.26 -19.71
C SER A 76 -14.32 12.88 -19.68
N VAL A 77 -13.39 12.32 -18.88
CA VAL A 77 -12.02 12.81 -18.81
C VAL A 77 -11.23 12.23 -19.99
N PRO A 78 -10.53 13.05 -20.80
CA PRO A 78 -9.64 12.51 -21.81
C PRO A 78 -8.56 11.65 -21.14
N PRO A 79 -8.09 10.56 -21.79
CA PRO A 79 -7.01 9.75 -21.24
C PRO A 79 -5.82 10.67 -20.93
N ALA A 80 -5.20 10.46 -19.77
CA ALA A 80 -3.99 11.17 -19.41
C ALA A 80 -2.98 11.03 -20.55
N GLU A 81 -2.41 12.15 -21.03
CA GLU A 81 -1.33 12.10 -22.01
C GLU A 81 -0.19 11.27 -21.40
N SER A 82 0.24 10.24 -22.14
CA SER A 82 1.38 9.43 -21.75
C SER A 82 2.65 10.26 -21.93
N ASP A 83 3.19 10.79 -20.84
CA ASP A 83 4.59 11.27 -20.79
C ASP A 83 5.59 10.10 -20.86
#